data_AF-I8RFN8-F1
#
_entry.id   AF-I8RFN8-F1
#
_cell.length_a   1.000
_cell.length_b   1.000
_cell.length_c   1.000
_cell.angle_alpha   90.00
_cell.angle_beta   90.00
_cell.angle_gamma   90.00
#
_symmetry.space_group_name_H-M   'P 1'
#
loop_
_entity.id
_entity.type
_entity.pdbx_description
1 polymer ?
#
loop_
_entity_poly.entity_id
_entity_poly.type
_entity_poly.pdbx_seq_one_letter_code
_entity_poly.pdbx_strand_id
1 'polypeptide(L)' 'MAGALIIWINSDKSEQIAYFNNEYVFITITDMKRVVLGETLEDAKEKLKEIGRHDIYKEI' A
#
# COMPACT_ATOMS: atom_id res chain seq x y z
N MET A 1 15.89 11.19 9.28
CA MET A 1 14.92 10.11 9.57
C MET A 1 13.77 10.25 8.59
N ALA A 2 13.92 9.72 7.38
CA ALA A 2 12.84 9.74 6.40
C ALA A 2 11.83 8.66 6.82
N GLY A 3 10.82 9.05 7.59
CA GLY A 3 9.80 8.14 8.10
C GLY A 3 8.88 7.72 6.97
N ALA A 4 8.77 6.42 6.71
CA ALA A 4 7.68 5.90 5.90
C ALA A 4 6.36 6.24 6.60
N LEU A 5 5.44 6.89 5.87
CA LEU A 5 4.15 7.28 6.41
C LEU A 5 3.17 6.13 6.17
N ILE A 6 2.71 5.47 7.23
CA ILE A 6 1.74 4.38 7.10
C ILE A 6 0.39 5.01 6.75
N ILE A 7 -0.08 4.76 5.52
CA ILE A 7 -1.34 5.24 4.98
C ILE A 7 -2.48 4.34 5.46
N TRP A 8 -2.23 3.03 5.44
CA TRP A 8 -3.24 2.04 5.79
C TRP A 8 -2.55 0.81 6.38
N ILE A 9 -3.24 0.15 7.30
CA ILE A 9 -2.83 -1.14 7.85
C ILE A 9 -4.08 -1.99 8.08
N ASN A 10 -4.00 -3.27 7.71
CA ASN A 10 -5.03 -4.25 8.00
C ASN A 10 -5.15 -4.42 9.53
N SER A 11 -6.35 -4.71 10.03
CA SER A 11 -6.60 -5.11 11.43
C SER A 11 -5.69 -6.25 11.92
N ASP A 12 -5.39 -7.22 11.05
CA ASP A 12 -4.49 -8.35 11.33
C ASP A 12 -3.00 -7.96 11.28
N LYS A 13 -2.68 -6.74 10.83
CA LYS A 13 -1.30 -6.23 10.65
C LYS A 13 -0.43 -7.08 9.73
N SER A 14 -1.03 -7.96 8.94
CA SER A 14 -0.34 -8.70 7.88
C SER A 14 -0.01 -7.83 6.67
N GLU A 15 -0.70 -6.70 6.51
CA GLU A 15 -0.65 -5.90 5.30
C GLU A 15 -0.72 -4.42 5.64
N GLN A 16 0.08 -3.63 4.94
CA GLN A 16 0.11 -2.19 5.14
C GLN A 16 0.43 -1.48 3.83
N ILE A 17 -0.07 -0.25 3.69
CA ILE A 17 0.37 0.68 2.66
C ILE A 17 1.22 1.73 3.35
N ALA A 18 2.43 1.91 2.87
CA ALA A 18 3.33 2.95 3.32
C ALA A 18 3.63 3.90 2.16
N TYR A 19 3.60 5.19 2.43
CA TYR A 19 4.13 6.21 1.54
C TYR A 19 5.57 6.49 1.94
N PHE A 20 6.51 6.12 1.07
CA PHE A 20 7.93 6.29 1.30
C PHE A 20 8.61 6.64 -0.02
N ASN A 21 9.58 7.56 0.04
CA ASN A 21 10.34 7.99 -1.13
C ASN A 21 9.45 8.51 -2.29
N ASN A 22 8.40 9.27 -1.94
CA ASN A 22 7.42 9.78 -2.88
C ASN A 22 6.53 8.72 -3.58
N GLU A 23 6.60 7.47 -3.12
CA GLU A 23 5.86 6.34 -3.69
C GLU A 23 4.98 5.64 -2.65
N TYR A 24 3.81 5.21 -3.07
CA TYR A 24 2.95 4.30 -2.34
C TYR A 24 3.46 2.88 -2.53
N VAL A 25 3.67 2.17 -1.43
CA VAL A 25 4.15 0.80 -1.43
C VAL A 25 3.20 -0.04 -0.58
N PHE A 26 2.63 -1.07 -1.20
CA PHE A 26 1.89 -2.12 -0.51
C PHE A 26 2.88 -3.15 0.01
N ILE A 27 2.86 -3.39 1.31
CA ILE A 27 3.75 -4.31 2.00
C ILE A 27 2.88 -5.39 2.62
N THR A 28 3.10 -6.63 2.18
CA THR A 28 2.53 -7.84 2.77
C THR A 28 3.58 -8.42 3.71
N ILE A 29 3.40 -8.22 5.02
CA ILE A 29 4.30 -8.67 6.08
C ILE A 29 4.34 -10.20 6.15
N THR A 30 3.19 -10.87 5.97
CA THR A 30 3.11 -12.34 5.99
C THR A 30 3.95 -13.01 4.90
N ASP A 31 4.01 -12.40 3.72
CA ASP A 31 4.76 -12.91 2.57
C ASP A 31 6.11 -12.20 2.36
N MET A 32 6.42 -11.20 3.20
CA MET A 32 7.52 -10.24 3.01
C MET A 32 7.58 -9.63 1.60
N LYS A 33 6.42 -9.54 0.92
CA LYS A 33 6.30 -8.96 -0.41
C LYS A 33 6.07 -7.47 -0.30
N ARG A 34 6.65 -6.74 -1.24
CA ARG A 34 6.50 -5.29 -1.39
C ARG A 34 6.19 -5.01 -2.85
N VAL A 35 5.06 -4.37 -3.08
CA VAL A 35 4.54 -4.02 -4.39
C VAL A 35 4.48 -2.51 -4.44
N VAL A 36 5.23 -1.91 -5.37
CA VAL A 36 5.12 -0.48 -5.64
C VAL A 36 3.77 -0.26 -6.30
N LEU A 37 2.94 0.54 -5.62
CA LEU A 37 1.62 0.91 -6.08
C LEU A 37 1.69 2.13 -7.02
N GLY A 38 2.71 2.98 -6.87
CA GLY A 38 3.02 4.10 -7.74
C GLY A 38 3.22 5.40 -6.96
N GLU A 39 3.49 6.51 -7.65
CA GLU A 39 3.80 7.81 -7.01
C GLU A 39 2.57 8.55 -6.50
N THR A 40 1.42 8.32 -7.16
CA THR A 40 0.16 9.00 -6.86
C THR A 40 -0.85 8.05 -6.21
N LEU A 41 -1.82 8.65 -5.53
CA LEU A 41 -2.93 7.90 -4.93
C LEU A 41 -3.81 7.25 -6.01
N GLU A 42 -3.89 7.85 -7.20
CA GLU A 42 -4.60 7.30 -8.35
C GLU A 42 -3.89 6.07 -8.92
N ASP A 43 -2.58 6.15 -9.19
CA ASP A 43 -1.76 4.99 -9.56
C ASP A 43 -1.93 3.86 -8.54
N ALA A 44 -1.87 4.22 -7.26
CA ALA A 44 -1.98 3.23 -6.21
C ALA A 44 -3.32 2.53 -6.21
N LYS A 45 -4.41 3.28 -6.45
CA LYS A 45 -5.76 2.75 -6.61
C LYS A 45 -5.90 1.86 -7.83
N GLU A 46 -5.35 2.25 -8.97
CA GLU A 46 -5.33 1.41 -10.17
C GLU A 46 -4.56 0.11 -9.93
N LYS A 47 -3.38 0.19 -9.29
CA LYS A 47 -2.57 -1.00 -9.01
C LYS A 47 -3.23 -1.95 -8.02
N LEU A 48 -3.85 -1.41 -6.98
CA LEU A 48 -4.67 -2.17 -6.03
C LEU A 48 -5.83 -2.88 -6.75
N LYS A 49 -6.45 -2.21 -7.73
CA LYS A 49 -7.51 -2.80 -8.57
C LYS A 49 -6.98 -3.93 -9.45
N GLU A 50 -5.80 -3.77 -10.06
CA GLU A 50 -5.16 -4.81 -10.88
C GLU A 50 -4.81 -6.06 -10.06
N ILE A 51 -4.34 -5.91 -8.82
CA ILE A 51 -4.01 -7.04 -7.93
C ILE A 51 -5.24 -7.62 -7.20
N GLY A 52 -6.45 -7.14 -7.51
CA GLY A 52 -7.71 -7.64 -6.93
C GLY A 52 -7.99 -7.16 -5.50
N ARG A 53 -7.32 -6.11 -5.03
CA ARG A 53 -7.44 -5.56 -3.66
C ARG A 53 -8.38 -4.36 -3.60
N HIS A 54 -9.60 -4.59 -4.04
CA HIS A 54 -10.68 -3.60 -4.01
C HIS A 54 -11.11 -3.20 -2.58
N ASP A 55 -10.85 -4.06 -1.60
CA ASP A 55 -11.15 -3.79 -0.19
C ASP A 55 -10.35 -2.61 0.34
N ILE A 56 -9.09 -2.46 -0.07
CA ILE A 56 -8.22 -1.35 0.37
C ILE A 56 -8.55 -0.06 -0.36
N TYR A 57 -8.92 -0.15 -1.64
CA TYR A 57 -9.30 1.00 -2.48
C TYR A 57 -10.33 1.93 -1.82
N LYS A 58 -11.27 1.37 -1.04
CA LYS A 58 -12.32 2.16 -0.36
C LYS A 58 -11.85 2.86 0.93
N GLU A 59 -10.73 2.44 1.50
CA GLU A 59 -10.23 2.95 2.78
C GLU A 59 -9.11 3.99 2.65
N ILE A 60 -8.55 4.16 1.44
CA ILE A 60 -7.46 5.11 1.14
C ILE A 60 -7.85 6.24 0.19
#